data_AF-A0A2R7SL43-F1
#
_entry.id   AF-A0A2R7SL43-F1
#
_cell.length_a   1.000
_cell.length_b   1.000
_cell.length_c   1.000
_cell.angle_alpha   90.00
_cell.angle_beta   90.00
_cell.angle_gamma   90.00
#
_symmetry.space_group_name_H-M   'P 1'
#
loop_
_entity.id
_entity.type
_entity.pdbx_description
1 polymer ?
#
loop_
_entity_poly.entity_id
_entity_poly.type
_entity_poly.pdbx_seq_one_letter_code
_entity_poly.pdbx_strand_id
1 'polypeptide(L)'
;FPASVDFSTITRRAVRESAEEDVLCAGLLLHRILSGKPVLDEPDLQAVVQQLTPSSGQPSREIVRLGWETPHPIPDPLRAICNRATDRQARQRYHLARSFWRALDGWRQAATHDSGGPIVLLLDKLQRVGHLPTTFSGMHRFTGGSGLEAQHASALSEMVLKDMALSLELLRRVNNSLKQSGHMSGGGGETVLNMQRAIQMIGLNGLQMAANALKPWPGPLQPVAAELLRQLMARVNKAAQVAQALRPAGYDGEVVQLITVMQNLGRLLLQYHFPDDAQQIRQLMVPPEPTEDQPHPAAMREQAAAYAVLGCDLDTLGSAVARHWGLGDELLHMIRRQPLDAAVHTARSDADAIRLTCSLANELVDALGLPEARRRAAVEVATRRYAKALSIGLRDVMDALNPGAQRPAGATAPSTASAPSAPAPSPLRERLASRSGKA
;
A
#
# COMPACT_ATOMS: atom_id res chain seq x y z
N PHE A 1 50.38 -24.36 -26.36
CA PHE A 1 49.09 -23.96 -25.76
C PHE A 1 48.42 -25.18 -25.17
N PRO A 2 48.07 -25.21 -23.88
CA PRO A 2 47.48 -26.40 -23.27
C PRO A 2 46.12 -26.71 -23.92
N ALA A 3 45.89 -27.98 -24.25
CA ALA A 3 44.78 -28.50 -25.06
C ALA A 3 43.40 -28.48 -24.34
N SER A 4 43.28 -27.74 -23.24
CA SER A 4 42.10 -27.72 -22.37
C SER A 4 41.35 -26.38 -22.35
N VAL A 5 41.74 -25.39 -23.15
CA VAL A 5 41.07 -24.08 -23.16
C VAL A 5 40.07 -24.02 -24.30
N ASP A 6 38.79 -24.13 -23.96
CA ASP A 6 37.67 -24.07 -24.90
C ASP A 6 37.55 -22.64 -25.49
N PHE A 7 37.99 -22.45 -26.72
CA PHE A 7 38.07 -21.16 -27.42
C PHE A 7 36.74 -20.38 -27.41
N SER A 8 35.62 -21.10 -27.39
CA SER A 8 34.27 -20.55 -27.32
C SER A 8 33.97 -19.88 -25.96
N THR A 9 34.60 -20.36 -24.89
CA THR A 9 34.44 -19.81 -23.54
C THR A 9 35.28 -18.55 -23.34
N ILE A 10 36.50 -18.51 -23.91
CA ILE A 10 37.38 -17.34 -23.88
C ILE A 10 36.74 -16.17 -24.63
N THR A 11 36.22 -16.43 -25.84
CA THR A 11 35.57 -15.40 -26.67
C THR A 11 34.30 -14.85 -26.01
N ARG A 12 33.46 -15.71 -25.42
CA ARG A 12 32.28 -15.26 -24.66
C ARG A 12 32.63 -14.46 -23.41
N ARG A 13 33.74 -14.81 -22.74
CA ARG A 13 34.23 -14.06 -21.57
C ARG A 13 34.74 -12.68 -21.97
N ALA A 14 35.55 -12.57 -23.02
CA ALA A 14 36.05 -11.30 -23.52
C ALA A 14 34.92 -10.35 -23.96
N VAL A 15 33.88 -10.88 -24.62
CA VAL A 15 32.69 -10.09 -24.99
C VAL A 15 31.92 -9.60 -23.76
N ARG A 16 31.84 -10.39 -22.69
CA ARG A 16 31.20 -9.97 -21.44
C ARG A 16 32.01 -8.88 -20.73
N GLU A 17 33.32 -9.06 -20.63
CA GLU A 17 34.22 -8.09 -20.00
C GLU A 17 34.17 -6.73 -20.75
N SER A 18 34.18 -6.76 -22.08
CA SER A 18 34.00 -5.55 -22.91
C SER A 18 32.63 -4.89 -22.72
N ALA A 19 31.56 -5.68 -22.63
CA ALA A 19 30.22 -5.13 -22.39
C ALA A 19 30.06 -4.52 -20.98
N GLU A 20 30.74 -5.07 -19.98
CA GLU A 20 30.78 -4.51 -18.63
C GLU A 20 31.58 -3.19 -18.59
N GLU A 21 32.68 -3.12 -19.34
CA GLU A 21 33.48 -1.91 -19.50
C GLU A 21 32.69 -0.78 -20.20
N ASP A 22 31.94 -1.09 -21.25
CA ASP A 22 31.08 -0.11 -21.95
C ASP A 22 30.02 0.50 -21.02
N VAL A 23 29.44 -0.32 -20.13
CA VAL A 23 28.44 0.15 -19.16
C VAL A 23 29.08 1.03 -18.09
N LEU A 24 30.30 0.71 -17.64
CA LEU A 24 31.07 1.56 -16.75
C LEU A 24 31.39 2.91 -17.41
N CYS A 25 31.88 2.90 -18.66
CA CYS A 25 32.13 4.11 -19.45
C CYS A 25 30.88 5.00 -19.52
N ALA A 26 29.73 4.41 -19.82
CA ALA A 26 28.46 5.13 -19.88
C ALA A 26 28.05 5.70 -18.51
N GLY A 27 28.33 5.00 -17.40
CA GLY A 27 28.14 5.49 -16.04
C GLY A 27 29.05 6.68 -15.69
N LEU A 28 30.32 6.66 -16.10
CA LEU A 28 31.28 7.74 -15.89
C LEU A 28 30.93 8.99 -16.71
N LEU A 29 30.46 8.79 -17.96
CA LEU A 29 29.92 9.86 -18.78
C LEU A 29 28.71 10.51 -18.12
N LEU A 30 27.77 9.71 -17.59
CA LEU A 30 26.62 10.22 -16.84
C LEU A 30 27.08 11.02 -15.61
N HIS A 31 28.06 10.53 -14.85
CA HIS A 31 28.63 11.25 -13.71
C HIS A 31 29.17 12.63 -14.13
N ARG A 32 29.94 12.69 -15.22
CA ARG A 32 30.49 13.95 -15.76
C ARG A 32 29.39 14.91 -16.19
N ILE A 33 28.34 14.42 -16.84
CA ILE A 33 27.19 15.24 -17.25
C ILE A 33 26.47 15.83 -16.03
N LEU A 34 26.25 15.02 -14.99
CA LEU A 34 25.49 15.43 -13.80
C LEU A 34 26.28 16.36 -12.87
N SER A 35 27.58 16.11 -12.69
CA SER A 35 28.45 16.91 -11.82
C SER A 35 29.00 18.16 -12.52
N GLY A 36 29.05 18.18 -13.86
CA GLY A 36 29.68 19.23 -14.65
C GLY A 36 31.22 19.26 -14.52
N LYS A 37 31.83 18.24 -13.90
CA LYS A 37 33.27 18.15 -13.64
C LYS A 37 33.85 16.84 -14.18
N PRO A 38 35.13 16.81 -14.58
CA PRO A 38 35.83 15.55 -14.86
C PRO A 38 35.78 14.62 -13.64
N VAL A 39 35.75 13.32 -13.89
CA VAL A 39 35.73 12.31 -12.83
C VAL A 39 37.16 12.14 -12.32
N LEU A 40 37.38 12.23 -11.00
CA LEU A 40 38.73 12.15 -10.39
C LEU A 40 39.71 13.22 -10.92
N ASP A 41 39.19 14.37 -11.37
CA ASP A 41 39.97 15.43 -12.03
C ASP A 41 40.73 14.99 -13.30
N GLU A 42 40.40 13.82 -13.84
CA GLU A 42 41.01 13.25 -15.04
C GLU A 42 40.10 13.48 -16.27
N PRO A 43 40.57 14.21 -17.30
CA PRO A 43 39.79 14.46 -18.50
C PRO A 43 39.60 13.22 -19.38
N ASP A 44 40.53 12.26 -19.33
CA ASP A 44 40.50 11.02 -20.11
C ASP A 44 39.70 9.91 -19.39
N LEU A 45 38.56 9.54 -19.98
CA LEU A 45 37.69 8.49 -19.44
C LEU A 45 38.32 7.10 -19.46
N GLN A 46 39.18 6.81 -20.45
CA GLN A 46 39.87 5.52 -20.54
C GLN A 46 40.85 5.35 -19.37
N ALA A 47 41.56 6.42 -19.00
CA ALA A 47 42.42 6.42 -17.82
C ALA A 47 41.63 6.17 -16.53
N VAL A 48 40.45 6.80 -16.37
CA VAL A 48 39.56 6.59 -15.21
C VAL A 48 39.03 5.14 -15.15
N VAL A 49 38.66 4.56 -16.29
CA VAL A 49 38.23 3.16 -16.39
C VAL A 49 39.35 2.20 -15.95
N GLN A 50 40.58 2.46 -16.38
CA GLN A 50 41.75 1.67 -16.00
C GLN A 50 42.08 1.80 -14.50
N GLN A 51 41.84 2.96 -13.88
CA GLN A 51 42.00 3.17 -12.44
C GLN A 51 40.90 2.44 -11.62
N LEU A 52 39.67 2.40 -12.13
CA LEU A 52 38.51 1.76 -11.48
C LEU A 52 38.38 0.27 -11.75
N THR A 53 39.14 -0.24 -12.71
CA THR A 53 39.24 -1.66 -13.02
C THR A 53 40.48 -2.22 -12.33
N PRO A 54 40.35 -3.24 -11.47
CA PRO A 54 41.48 -3.76 -10.70
C PRO A 54 42.49 -4.43 -11.63
N SER A 55 43.47 -3.65 -12.10
CA SER A 55 44.67 -4.16 -12.72
C SER A 55 45.54 -4.72 -11.59
N SER A 56 45.75 -6.04 -11.55
CA SER A 56 46.66 -6.75 -10.62
C SER A 56 46.23 -6.94 -9.16
N GLY A 57 44.98 -7.34 -8.90
CA GLY A 57 44.60 -7.95 -7.61
C GLY A 57 44.63 -7.03 -6.38
N GLN A 58 44.89 -5.74 -6.56
CA GLN A 58 44.66 -4.72 -5.53
C GLN A 58 43.26 -4.10 -5.68
N PRO A 59 42.56 -3.82 -4.57
CA PRO A 59 41.29 -3.09 -4.63
C PRO A 59 41.54 -1.66 -5.12
N SER A 60 40.81 -1.22 -6.14
CA SER A 60 40.78 0.19 -6.58
C SER A 60 40.53 1.09 -5.36
N ARG A 61 41.46 1.98 -5.05
CA ARG A 61 41.42 2.83 -3.85
C ARG A 61 40.44 4.01 -3.99
N GLU A 62 40.03 4.32 -5.21
CA GLU A 62 39.26 5.52 -5.50
C GLU A 62 37.77 5.21 -5.60
N ILE A 63 36.98 6.12 -5.00
CA ILE A 63 35.53 6.00 -4.90
C ILE A 63 34.93 7.10 -5.76
N VAL A 64 34.28 6.72 -6.87
CA VAL A 64 33.51 7.65 -7.68
C VAL A 64 32.08 7.70 -7.14
N ARG A 65 31.78 8.79 -6.44
CA ARG A 65 30.44 9.10 -5.94
C ARG A 65 30.09 10.53 -6.27
N LEU A 66 28.87 10.75 -6.74
CA LEU A 66 28.31 12.08 -6.84
C LEU A 66 28.18 12.69 -5.45
N GLY A 67 28.89 13.80 -5.22
CA GLY A 67 28.75 14.61 -4.01
C GLY A 67 27.36 15.27 -3.93
N TRP A 68 27.02 15.79 -2.76
CA TRP A 68 25.77 16.53 -2.55
C TRP A 68 25.84 17.99 -3.03
N GLU A 69 27.05 18.51 -3.24
CA GLU A 69 27.30 19.87 -3.77
C GLU A 69 27.50 19.82 -5.29
N THR A 70 26.40 19.69 -6.04
CA THR A 70 26.41 19.77 -7.50
C THR A 70 25.81 21.09 -8.00
N PRO A 71 26.20 21.58 -9.19
CA PRO A 71 25.73 22.87 -9.73
C PRO A 71 24.20 22.98 -9.82
N HIS A 72 23.53 21.84 -10.00
CA HIS A 72 22.07 21.69 -9.99
C HIS A 72 21.68 20.57 -9.02
N PRO A 73 20.50 20.64 -8.38
CA PRO A 73 20.02 19.55 -7.53
C PRO A 73 19.78 18.30 -8.37
N ILE A 74 20.56 17.24 -8.11
CA ILE A 74 20.38 15.94 -8.75
C ILE A 74 19.35 15.14 -7.94
N PRO A 75 18.27 14.63 -8.55
CA PRO A 75 17.33 13.75 -7.86
C PRO A 75 18.01 12.50 -7.29
N ASP A 76 17.65 12.10 -6.07
CA ASP A 76 18.21 10.93 -5.39
C ASP A 76 18.18 9.63 -6.22
N PRO A 77 17.11 9.33 -7.00
CA PRO A 77 17.07 8.13 -7.84
C PRO A 77 18.10 8.16 -8.97
N LEU A 78 18.29 9.31 -9.61
CA LEU A 78 19.29 9.47 -10.66
C LEU A 78 20.70 9.35 -10.09
N ARG A 79 20.92 9.92 -8.89
CA ARG A 79 22.18 9.78 -8.15
C ARG A 79 22.48 8.31 -7.83
N ALA A 80 21.49 7.55 -7.39
CA ALA A 80 21.64 6.13 -7.09
C ALA A 80 21.99 5.30 -8.32
N ILE A 81 21.33 5.55 -9.46
CA ILE A 81 21.62 4.87 -10.74
C ILE A 81 23.06 5.16 -11.18
N CYS A 82 23.48 6.42 -11.12
CA CYS A 82 24.85 6.82 -11.48
C CYS A 82 25.89 6.19 -10.55
N ASN A 83 25.72 6.32 -9.22
CA ASN A 83 26.63 5.74 -8.23
C ASN A 83 26.74 4.21 -8.35
N ARG A 84 25.65 3.52 -8.69
CA ARG A 84 25.66 2.08 -8.94
C ARG A 84 26.45 1.72 -10.20
N ALA A 85 26.29 2.47 -11.28
CA ALA A 85 27.03 2.25 -12.51
C ALA A 85 28.55 2.44 -12.33
N THR A 86 28.96 3.34 -11.44
CA THR A 86 30.37 3.65 -11.13
C THR A 86 30.87 3.03 -9.81
N ASP A 87 30.18 2.03 -9.26
CA ASP A 87 30.54 1.47 -7.95
C ASP A 87 31.95 0.85 -7.96
N ARG A 88 32.64 0.82 -6.83
CA ARG A 88 33.97 0.19 -6.72
C ARG A 88 33.91 -1.32 -6.96
N GLN A 89 32.81 -1.97 -6.58
CA GLN A 89 32.64 -3.42 -6.74
C GLN A 89 31.97 -3.75 -8.06
N ALA A 90 32.66 -4.46 -8.96
CA ALA A 90 32.11 -4.89 -10.24
C ALA A 90 30.78 -5.67 -10.12
N ARG A 91 30.58 -6.43 -9.03
CA ARG A 91 29.34 -7.17 -8.75
C ARG A 91 28.14 -6.28 -8.41
N GLN A 92 28.37 -5.05 -7.97
CA GLN A 92 27.29 -4.09 -7.66
C GLN A 92 26.90 -3.26 -8.90
N ARG A 93 27.79 -3.19 -9.90
CA ARG A 93 27.56 -2.49 -11.18
C ARG A 93 26.47 -3.18 -12.02
N TYR A 94 26.03 -2.47 -13.05
CA TYR A 94 25.17 -3.07 -14.06
C TYR A 94 26.01 -3.93 -15.01
N HIS A 95 25.77 -5.24 -15.05
CA HIS A 95 26.47 -6.17 -15.95
C HIS A 95 26.00 -6.09 -17.41
N LEU A 96 24.82 -5.49 -17.66
CA LEU A 96 24.19 -5.45 -18.97
C LEU A 96 23.70 -4.04 -19.29
N ALA A 97 23.99 -3.58 -20.52
CA ALA A 97 23.51 -2.31 -21.04
C ALA A 97 21.98 -2.18 -20.97
N ARG A 98 21.23 -3.28 -21.19
CA ARG A 98 19.76 -3.30 -21.08
C ARG A 98 19.27 -2.97 -19.68
N SER A 99 19.97 -3.44 -18.64
CA SER A 99 19.61 -3.19 -17.24
C SER A 99 19.88 -1.74 -16.87
N PHE A 100 21.01 -1.20 -17.31
CA PHE A 100 21.36 0.20 -17.11
C PHE A 100 20.39 1.12 -17.86
N TRP A 101 20.11 0.82 -19.13
CA TRP A 101 19.12 1.54 -19.94
C TRP A 101 17.73 1.53 -19.29
N ARG A 102 17.24 0.39 -18.80
CA ARG A 102 15.94 0.32 -18.10
C ARG A 102 15.90 1.16 -16.83
N ALA A 103 16.99 1.22 -16.09
CA ALA A 103 17.07 2.07 -14.89
C ALA A 103 16.98 3.55 -15.26
N LEU A 104 17.74 3.97 -16.28
CA LEU A 104 17.72 5.35 -16.78
C LEU A 104 16.39 5.72 -17.43
N ASP A 105 15.82 4.84 -18.25
CA ASP A 105 14.53 5.08 -18.88
C ASP A 105 13.39 5.03 -17.87
N GLY A 106 13.46 4.15 -16.86
CA GLY A 106 12.53 4.14 -15.74
C GLY A 106 12.58 5.44 -14.92
N TRP A 107 13.78 5.94 -14.62
CA TRP A 107 13.94 7.26 -14.01
C TRP A 107 13.41 8.36 -14.94
N ARG A 108 13.76 8.35 -16.22
CA ARG A 108 13.34 9.36 -17.20
C ARG A 108 11.82 9.39 -17.30
N GLN A 109 11.16 8.25 -17.40
CA GLN A 109 9.70 8.14 -17.42
C GLN A 109 9.08 8.65 -16.11
N ALA A 110 9.68 8.34 -14.96
CA ALA A 110 9.24 8.86 -13.67
C ALA A 110 9.48 10.38 -13.51
N ALA A 111 10.54 10.91 -14.13
CA ALA A 111 10.91 12.32 -14.09
C ALA A 111 10.15 13.17 -15.12
N THR A 112 9.78 12.61 -16.29
CA THR A 112 8.92 13.28 -17.28
C THR A 112 7.47 13.31 -16.84
N HIS A 113 7.08 12.41 -15.95
CA HIS A 113 5.74 12.35 -15.37
C HIS A 113 5.87 12.57 -13.88
N ASP A 114 5.93 13.83 -13.46
CA ASP A 114 5.95 14.32 -12.07
C ASP A 114 4.73 13.85 -11.22
N SER A 115 4.02 12.80 -11.66
CA SER A 115 2.90 12.12 -10.98
C SER A 115 2.55 10.71 -11.53
N GLY A 116 3.34 10.06 -12.42
CA GLY A 116 2.76 9.07 -13.35
C GLY A 116 3.43 7.71 -13.60
N GLY A 117 4.35 7.21 -12.78
CA GLY A 117 5.00 5.89 -13.04
C GLY A 117 4.08 4.66 -12.91
N PRO A 118 4.24 3.79 -11.89
CA PRO A 118 3.40 2.60 -11.69
C PRO A 118 1.90 2.92 -11.56
N ILE A 119 1.57 4.14 -11.15
CA ILE A 119 0.20 4.64 -11.03
C ILE A 119 -0.49 4.63 -12.39
N VAL A 120 0.14 5.13 -13.46
CA VAL A 120 -0.50 5.16 -14.80
C VAL A 120 -0.72 3.75 -15.34
N LEU A 121 0.25 2.85 -15.15
CA LEU A 121 0.11 1.44 -15.51
C LEU A 121 -1.03 0.77 -14.73
N LEU A 122 -1.16 1.09 -13.44
CA LEU A 122 -2.28 0.61 -12.62
C LEU A 122 -3.60 1.17 -13.15
N LEU A 123 -3.68 2.47 -13.46
CA LEU A 123 -4.90 3.10 -13.98
C LEU A 123 -5.34 2.48 -15.33
N ASP A 124 -4.41 2.19 -16.25
CA ASP A 124 -4.72 1.46 -17.49
C ASP A 124 -5.23 0.04 -17.21
N LYS A 125 -4.59 -0.69 -16.28
CA LYS A 125 -5.07 -2.01 -15.87
C LYS A 125 -6.44 -1.96 -15.20
N LEU A 126 -6.74 -0.95 -14.39
CA LEU A 126 -8.06 -0.75 -13.78
C LEU A 126 -9.15 -0.58 -14.84
N GLN A 127 -8.86 0.15 -15.92
CA GLN A 127 -9.82 0.34 -17.02
C GLN A 127 -10.09 -0.96 -17.79
N ARG A 128 -9.08 -1.82 -17.99
CA ARG A 128 -9.21 -3.06 -18.76
C ARG A 128 -9.67 -4.27 -17.95
N VAL A 129 -9.26 -4.34 -16.68
CA VAL A 129 -9.41 -5.52 -15.82
C VAL A 129 -10.42 -5.30 -14.70
N GLY A 130 -10.65 -4.05 -14.27
CA GLY A 130 -11.36 -3.73 -13.04
C GLY A 130 -10.42 -3.72 -11.83
N HIS A 131 -10.91 -3.33 -10.66
CA HIS A 131 -10.12 -3.15 -9.42
C HIS A 131 -9.91 -4.43 -8.63
N LEU A 132 -10.97 -5.20 -8.39
CA LEU A 132 -10.90 -6.47 -7.69
C LEU A 132 -11.90 -7.45 -8.30
N PRO A 133 -11.61 -8.75 -8.25
CA PRO A 133 -12.56 -9.77 -8.68
C PRO A 133 -13.63 -9.95 -7.59
N THR A 134 -14.87 -10.16 -8.01
CA THR A 134 -15.97 -10.41 -7.07
C THR A 134 -16.00 -11.88 -6.64
N THR A 135 -16.16 -12.08 -5.35
CA THR A 135 -16.46 -13.40 -4.75
C THR A 135 -17.96 -13.69 -4.73
N PHE A 136 -18.75 -12.68 -5.06
CA PHE A 136 -20.19 -12.72 -4.99
C PHE A 136 -20.79 -13.65 -6.05
N SER A 137 -21.36 -14.76 -5.60
CA SER A 137 -22.03 -15.75 -6.44
C SER A 137 -23.55 -15.69 -6.28
N GLY A 138 -24.21 -14.90 -7.13
CA GLY A 138 -25.66 -15.02 -7.35
C GLY A 138 -26.52 -13.83 -6.92
N MET A 139 -26.35 -12.68 -7.58
CA MET A 139 -27.27 -11.52 -7.45
C MET A 139 -28.71 -11.86 -7.86
N HIS A 140 -28.84 -12.70 -8.89
CA HIS A 140 -30.11 -13.07 -9.50
C HIS A 140 -31.10 -13.73 -8.53
N ARG A 141 -30.61 -14.35 -7.43
CA ARG A 141 -31.47 -14.98 -6.43
C ARG A 141 -32.19 -13.97 -5.52
N PHE A 142 -31.64 -12.77 -5.36
CA PHE A 142 -32.18 -11.74 -4.47
C PHE A 142 -33.04 -10.70 -5.19
N THR A 143 -32.79 -10.45 -6.47
CA THR A 143 -33.58 -9.50 -7.26
C THR A 143 -34.95 -10.04 -7.69
N GLY A 144 -35.21 -11.34 -7.51
CA GLY A 144 -36.46 -11.99 -7.94
C GLY A 144 -37.57 -12.06 -6.87
N GLY A 145 -37.33 -11.58 -5.64
CA GLY A 145 -38.29 -11.62 -4.55
C GLY A 145 -39.04 -10.29 -4.36
N SER A 146 -40.33 -10.27 -4.68
CA SER A 146 -41.23 -9.12 -4.51
C SER A 146 -41.69 -9.00 -3.05
N GLY A 147 -41.53 -7.84 -2.40
CA GLY A 147 -42.33 -7.54 -1.19
C GLY A 147 -41.88 -6.46 -0.20
N LEU A 148 -40.60 -6.21 0.05
CA LEU A 148 -40.17 -5.39 1.20
C LEU A 148 -38.95 -4.50 0.93
N GLU A 149 -39.11 -3.45 0.12
CA GLU A 149 -38.01 -2.58 -0.37
C GLU A 149 -37.08 -1.98 0.71
N ALA A 150 -37.59 -1.59 1.88
CA ALA A 150 -36.76 -1.05 2.97
C ALA A 150 -35.95 -2.14 3.71
N GLN A 151 -36.56 -3.32 3.93
CA GLN A 151 -35.85 -4.48 4.50
C GLN A 151 -34.86 -5.05 3.47
N HIS A 152 -35.16 -4.91 2.17
CA HIS A 152 -34.26 -5.24 1.08
C HIS A 152 -33.03 -4.32 1.08
N ALA A 153 -33.17 -3.00 1.29
CA ALA A 153 -32.01 -2.09 1.27
C ALA A 153 -30.97 -2.42 2.36
N SER A 154 -31.40 -2.68 3.60
CA SER A 154 -30.50 -3.08 4.69
C SER A 154 -29.88 -4.45 4.43
N ALA A 155 -30.68 -5.44 4.03
CA ALA A 155 -30.19 -6.80 3.74
C ALA A 155 -29.23 -6.82 2.54
N LEU A 156 -29.49 -6.00 1.51
CA LEU A 156 -28.60 -5.81 0.37
C LEU A 156 -27.32 -5.09 0.79
N SER A 157 -27.40 -4.07 1.65
CA SER A 157 -26.21 -3.40 2.20
C SER A 157 -25.26 -4.38 2.88
N GLU A 158 -25.77 -5.20 3.81
CA GLU A 158 -24.99 -6.22 4.52
C GLU A 158 -24.36 -7.24 3.57
N MET A 159 -25.07 -7.59 2.50
CA MET A 159 -24.59 -8.51 1.48
C MET A 159 -23.50 -7.90 0.62
N VAL A 160 -23.68 -6.65 0.20
CA VAL A 160 -22.67 -5.91 -0.56
C VAL A 160 -21.40 -5.72 0.28
N LEU A 161 -21.53 -5.38 1.56
CA LEU A 161 -20.40 -5.22 2.48
C LEU A 161 -19.58 -6.50 2.68
N LYS A 162 -20.18 -7.68 2.46
CA LYS A 162 -19.44 -8.95 2.47
C LYS A 162 -18.56 -9.14 1.24
N ASP A 163 -18.86 -8.48 0.12
CA ASP A 163 -18.05 -8.51 -1.10
C ASP A 163 -17.29 -7.19 -1.30
N MET A 164 -15.98 -7.23 -1.05
CA MET A 164 -15.11 -6.05 -1.12
C MET A 164 -15.08 -5.41 -2.52
N ALA A 165 -15.11 -6.22 -3.57
CA ALA A 165 -15.10 -5.71 -4.94
C ALA A 165 -16.38 -4.95 -5.26
N LEU A 166 -17.54 -5.50 -4.87
CA LEU A 166 -18.83 -4.84 -5.06
C LEU A 166 -18.98 -3.56 -4.23
N SER A 167 -18.55 -3.58 -2.97
CA SER A 167 -18.53 -2.40 -2.11
C SER A 167 -17.73 -1.25 -2.74
N LEU A 168 -16.51 -1.55 -3.23
CA LEU A 168 -15.66 -0.55 -3.89
C LEU A 168 -16.24 -0.07 -5.22
N GLU A 169 -16.88 -0.95 -5.99
CA GLU A 169 -17.50 -0.58 -7.27
C GLU A 169 -18.69 0.36 -7.08
N LEU A 170 -19.53 0.11 -6.07
CA LEU A 170 -20.64 1.01 -5.74
C LEU A 170 -20.11 2.38 -5.30
N LEU A 171 -19.13 2.41 -4.39
CA LEU A 171 -18.50 3.67 -3.98
C LEU A 171 -17.95 4.43 -5.19
N ARG A 172 -17.22 3.76 -6.08
CA ARG A 172 -16.67 4.37 -7.29
C ARG A 172 -17.76 4.95 -8.19
N ARG A 173 -18.87 4.23 -8.40
CA ARG A 173 -19.97 4.69 -9.27
C ARG A 173 -20.73 5.88 -8.69
N VAL A 174 -21.09 5.82 -7.41
CA VAL A 174 -21.81 6.92 -6.75
C VAL A 174 -20.97 8.20 -6.79
N ASN A 175 -19.70 8.10 -6.39
CA ASN A 175 -18.83 9.28 -6.31
C ASN A 175 -18.49 9.84 -7.70
N ASN A 176 -18.31 9.00 -8.72
CA ASN A 176 -18.17 9.48 -10.10
C ASN A 176 -19.44 10.18 -10.62
N SER A 177 -20.63 9.66 -10.29
CA SER A 177 -21.91 10.29 -10.66
C SER A 177 -22.08 11.65 -9.97
N LEU A 178 -21.75 11.74 -8.68
CA LEU A 178 -21.78 12.99 -7.92
C LEU A 178 -20.80 14.04 -8.47
N LYS A 179 -19.60 13.60 -8.86
CA LYS A 179 -18.60 14.46 -9.50
C LYS A 179 -19.11 15.02 -10.83
N GLN A 180 -19.73 14.20 -11.67
CA GLN A 180 -20.30 14.62 -12.96
C GLN A 180 -21.50 15.56 -12.79
N SER A 181 -22.28 15.39 -11.72
CA SER A 181 -23.47 16.21 -11.42
C SER A 181 -23.14 17.57 -10.80
N GLY A 182 -21.86 17.91 -10.63
CA GLY A 182 -21.44 19.21 -10.07
C GLY A 182 -21.65 19.36 -8.56
N HIS A 183 -22.23 18.36 -7.89
CA HIS A 183 -22.49 18.35 -6.43
C HIS A 183 -21.21 18.33 -5.57
N MET A 184 -20.03 18.21 -6.18
CA MET A 184 -18.73 18.30 -5.50
C MET A 184 -18.04 19.67 -5.64
N SER A 185 -18.62 20.61 -6.39
CA SER A 185 -18.04 21.96 -6.59
C SER A 185 -18.37 22.89 -5.43
N GLY A 186 -17.68 22.70 -4.31
CA GLY A 186 -17.72 23.65 -3.19
C GLY A 186 -17.48 22.98 -1.84
N GLY A 187 -16.21 22.83 -1.44
CA GLY A 187 -15.71 22.71 -0.06
C GLY A 187 -16.32 21.68 0.92
N GLY A 188 -17.36 20.94 0.54
CA GLY A 188 -18.17 20.13 1.44
C GLY A 188 -19.18 19.24 0.69
N GLY A 189 -18.83 18.78 -0.51
CA GLY A 189 -19.63 17.80 -1.23
C GLY A 189 -19.75 16.51 -0.41
N GLU A 190 -20.98 16.08 -0.13
CA GLU A 190 -21.31 14.92 0.69
C GLU A 190 -20.74 13.63 0.04
N THR A 191 -19.56 13.18 0.49
CA THR A 191 -19.00 11.90 0.04
C THR A 191 -19.83 10.76 0.60
N VAL A 192 -20.40 9.95 -0.28
CA VAL A 192 -21.21 8.81 0.13
C VAL A 192 -20.30 7.66 0.56
N LEU A 193 -20.34 7.35 1.85
CA LEU A 193 -19.56 6.30 2.51
C LEU A 193 -20.42 5.23 3.18
N ASN A 194 -21.73 5.24 2.94
CA ASN A 194 -22.68 4.28 3.46
C ASN A 194 -23.29 3.50 2.27
N MET A 195 -23.35 2.17 2.38
CA MET A 195 -23.79 1.29 1.28
C MET A 195 -25.29 1.38 1.07
N GLN A 196 -26.08 1.52 2.14
CA GLN A 196 -27.51 1.77 2.04
C GLN A 196 -27.81 3.06 1.27
N ARG A 197 -27.08 4.15 1.56
CA ARG A 197 -27.20 5.41 0.81
C ARG A 197 -26.75 5.26 -0.64
N ALA A 198 -25.66 4.54 -0.88
CA ALA A 198 -25.19 4.25 -2.24
C ALA A 198 -26.23 3.49 -3.08
N ILE A 199 -26.85 2.46 -2.50
CA ILE A 199 -27.91 1.67 -3.14
C ILE A 199 -29.15 2.53 -3.40
N GLN A 200 -29.54 3.40 -2.48
CA GLN A 200 -30.66 4.33 -2.68
C GLN A 200 -30.42 5.29 -3.84
N MET A 201 -29.19 5.78 -4.02
CA MET A 201 -28.85 6.72 -5.08
C MET A 201 -28.72 6.08 -6.46
N ILE A 202 -28.16 4.86 -6.53
CA ILE A 202 -27.95 4.14 -7.79
C ILE A 202 -29.19 3.31 -8.20
N GLY A 203 -29.99 2.88 -7.22
CA GLY A 203 -31.11 1.95 -7.41
C GLY A 203 -30.68 0.50 -7.67
N LEU A 204 -31.66 -0.41 -7.67
CA LEU A 204 -31.43 -1.86 -7.87
C LEU A 204 -30.84 -2.19 -9.24
N ASN A 205 -31.29 -1.51 -10.29
CA ASN A 205 -30.78 -1.70 -11.65
C ASN A 205 -29.29 -1.35 -11.73
N GLY A 206 -28.89 -0.23 -11.13
CA GLY A 206 -27.50 0.18 -11.13
C GLY A 206 -26.62 -0.69 -10.21
N LEU A 207 -27.17 -1.24 -9.12
CA LEU A 207 -26.51 -2.27 -8.31
C LEU A 207 -26.24 -3.53 -9.15
N GLN A 208 -27.21 -3.98 -9.95
CA GLN A 208 -27.04 -5.13 -10.83
C GLN A 208 -26.00 -4.85 -11.93
N MET A 209 -26.00 -3.65 -12.51
CA MET A 209 -24.95 -3.24 -13.46
C MET A 209 -23.56 -3.16 -12.82
N ALA A 210 -23.46 -2.74 -11.56
CA ALA A 210 -22.21 -2.72 -10.81
C ALA A 210 -21.68 -4.14 -10.61
N ALA A 211 -22.52 -5.06 -10.17
CA ALA A 211 -22.15 -6.46 -9.99
C ALA A 211 -21.73 -7.14 -11.30
N ASN A 212 -22.46 -6.89 -12.39
CA ASN A 212 -22.15 -7.46 -13.70
C ASN A 212 -20.88 -6.88 -14.34
N ALA A 213 -20.41 -5.71 -13.92
CA ALA A 213 -19.16 -5.12 -14.39
C ALA A 213 -17.92 -5.74 -13.75
N LEU A 214 -18.08 -6.47 -12.65
CA LEU A 214 -16.98 -7.12 -11.93
C LEU A 214 -16.62 -8.45 -12.59
N LYS A 215 -15.32 -8.73 -12.66
CA LYS A 215 -14.85 -10.06 -13.06
C LYS A 215 -15.13 -11.06 -11.94
N PRO A 216 -15.63 -12.27 -12.26
CA PRO A 216 -15.78 -13.31 -11.26
C PRO A 216 -14.41 -13.74 -10.72
N TRP A 217 -14.38 -14.19 -9.48
CA TRP A 217 -13.19 -14.76 -8.85
C TRP A 217 -12.58 -15.90 -9.68
N PRO A 218 -11.25 -15.97 -9.87
CA PRO A 218 -10.18 -15.08 -9.37
C PRO A 218 -9.77 -13.95 -10.34
N GLY A 219 -10.56 -13.68 -11.39
CA GLY A 219 -10.16 -12.81 -12.49
C GLY A 219 -8.99 -13.41 -13.29
N PRO A 220 -7.97 -12.61 -13.70
CA PRO A 220 -6.85 -13.10 -14.50
C PRO A 220 -5.71 -13.76 -13.67
N LEU A 221 -5.88 -13.90 -12.36
CA LEU A 221 -4.81 -14.40 -11.48
C LEU A 221 -4.58 -15.91 -11.64
N GLN A 222 -3.31 -16.29 -11.55
CA GLN A 222 -2.91 -17.69 -11.39
C GLN A 222 -3.27 -18.20 -9.98
N PRO A 223 -3.43 -19.53 -9.77
CA PRO A 223 -3.94 -20.08 -8.51
C PRO A 223 -3.20 -19.63 -7.24
N VAL A 224 -1.86 -19.59 -7.29
CA VAL A 224 -1.03 -19.15 -6.15
C VAL A 224 -1.24 -17.67 -5.84
N ALA A 225 -1.25 -16.82 -6.87
CA ALA A 225 -1.51 -15.39 -6.71
C ALA A 225 -2.94 -15.12 -6.22
N ALA A 226 -3.92 -15.91 -6.66
CA ALA A 226 -5.30 -15.84 -6.19
C ALA A 226 -5.42 -16.20 -4.71
N GLU A 227 -4.72 -17.23 -4.24
CA GLU A 227 -4.67 -17.59 -2.82
C GLU A 227 -4.03 -16.48 -1.97
N LEU A 228 -2.93 -15.88 -2.44
CA LEU A 228 -2.30 -14.75 -1.77
C LEU A 228 -3.24 -13.53 -1.69
N LEU A 229 -3.99 -13.25 -2.76
CA LEU A 229 -5.02 -12.20 -2.73
C LEU A 229 -6.14 -12.54 -1.74
N ARG A 230 -6.59 -13.80 -1.70
CA ARG A 230 -7.62 -14.25 -0.75
C ARG A 230 -7.18 -14.08 0.70
N GLN A 231 -5.94 -14.44 1.02
CA GLN A 231 -5.35 -14.24 2.34
C GLN A 231 -5.24 -12.76 2.70
N LEU A 232 -4.84 -11.91 1.75
CA LEU A 232 -4.82 -10.47 1.94
C LEU A 232 -6.23 -9.90 2.20
N MET A 233 -7.23 -10.32 1.41
CA MET A 233 -8.62 -9.90 1.60
C MET A 233 -9.16 -10.35 2.97
N ALA A 234 -8.85 -11.58 3.40
CA ALA A 234 -9.23 -12.08 4.73
C ALA A 234 -8.59 -11.26 5.86
N ARG A 235 -7.31 -10.88 5.73
CA ARG A 235 -6.63 -9.97 6.66
C ARG A 235 -7.30 -8.60 6.72
N VAL A 236 -7.60 -8.01 5.57
CA VAL A 236 -8.28 -6.70 5.50
C VAL A 236 -9.66 -6.78 6.16
N ASN A 237 -10.42 -7.86 5.92
CA ASN A 237 -11.71 -8.09 6.57
C ASN A 237 -11.56 -8.24 8.09
N LYS A 238 -10.53 -8.94 8.56
CA LYS A 238 -10.24 -9.03 10.00
C LYS A 238 -9.90 -7.66 10.59
N ALA A 239 -9.13 -6.84 9.88
CA ALA A 239 -8.84 -5.47 10.32
C ALA A 239 -10.12 -4.62 10.39
N ALA A 240 -11.02 -4.74 9.41
CA ALA A 240 -12.29 -4.05 9.43
C ALA A 240 -13.18 -4.48 10.61
N GLN A 241 -13.20 -5.77 10.97
CA GLN A 241 -13.92 -6.26 12.15
C GLN A 241 -13.32 -5.69 13.45
N VAL A 242 -12.00 -5.66 13.56
CA VAL A 242 -11.30 -5.07 14.71
C VAL A 242 -11.59 -3.57 14.80
N ALA A 243 -11.57 -2.85 13.67
CA ALA A 243 -11.91 -1.43 13.62
C ALA A 243 -13.35 -1.17 14.06
N GLN A 244 -14.30 -2.01 13.63
CA GLN A 244 -15.70 -1.90 14.05
C GLN A 244 -15.89 -2.16 15.55
N ALA A 245 -15.13 -3.08 16.14
CA ALA A 245 -15.16 -3.34 17.58
C ALA A 245 -14.52 -2.22 18.40
N LEU A 246 -13.48 -1.56 17.87
CA LEU A 246 -12.76 -0.46 18.52
C LEU A 246 -13.37 0.93 18.24
N ARG A 247 -14.38 1.02 17.35
CA ARG A 247 -14.96 2.30 16.97
C ARG A 247 -15.56 3.02 18.18
N PRO A 248 -15.43 4.35 18.30
CA PRO A 248 -16.15 5.08 19.32
C PRO A 248 -17.67 4.93 19.12
N ALA A 249 -18.44 5.00 20.21
CA ALA A 249 -19.90 4.92 20.14
C ALA A 249 -20.48 6.08 19.31
N GLY A 250 -21.46 5.78 18.46
CA GLY A 250 -22.14 6.76 17.60
C GLY A 250 -21.64 6.82 16.15
N TYR A 251 -20.51 6.18 15.84
CA TYR A 251 -20.02 6.08 14.46
C TYR A 251 -20.61 4.87 13.72
N ASP A 252 -20.88 5.06 12.42
CA ASP A 252 -21.38 4.00 11.54
C ASP A 252 -20.28 2.94 11.27
N GLY A 253 -20.66 1.67 11.40
CA GLY A 253 -19.75 0.54 11.16
C GLY A 253 -19.43 0.33 9.71
N GLU A 254 -20.38 0.65 8.82
CA GLU A 254 -20.15 0.55 7.38
C GLU A 254 -19.03 1.50 6.96
N VAL A 255 -19.06 2.74 7.45
CA VAL A 255 -18.03 3.75 7.19
C VAL A 255 -16.67 3.25 7.69
N VAL A 256 -16.57 2.81 8.94
CA VAL A 256 -15.31 2.29 9.52
C VAL A 256 -14.78 1.09 8.74
N GLN A 257 -15.65 0.17 8.31
CA GLN A 257 -15.27 -0.97 7.47
C GLN A 257 -14.70 -0.51 6.12
N LEU A 258 -15.39 0.38 5.43
CA LEU A 258 -14.99 0.87 4.11
C LEU A 258 -13.69 1.67 4.18
N ILE A 259 -13.52 2.54 5.18
CA ILE A 259 -12.25 3.26 5.39
C ILE A 259 -11.11 2.26 5.65
N THR A 260 -11.35 1.20 6.44
CA THR A 260 -10.32 0.18 6.71
C THR A 260 -9.92 -0.57 5.45
N VAL A 261 -10.89 -0.93 4.59
CA VAL A 261 -10.63 -1.53 3.27
C VAL A 261 -9.83 -0.57 2.39
N MET A 262 -10.25 0.70 2.32
CA MET A 262 -9.62 1.71 1.49
C MET A 262 -8.20 2.10 1.93
N GLN A 263 -7.92 2.05 3.23
CA GLN A 263 -6.55 2.18 3.76
C GLN A 263 -5.62 1.05 3.28
N ASN A 264 -6.16 -0.07 2.82
CA ASN A 264 -5.41 -1.18 2.22
C ASN A 264 -5.52 -1.22 0.69
N LEU A 265 -6.12 -0.21 0.05
CA LEU A 265 -6.40 -0.21 -1.38
C LEU A 265 -5.13 -0.44 -2.21
N GLY A 266 -4.02 0.23 -1.86
CA GLY A 266 -2.75 0.03 -2.55
C GLY A 266 -2.24 -1.41 -2.48
N ARG A 267 -2.30 -2.05 -1.30
CA ARG A 267 -1.89 -3.45 -1.12
C ARG A 267 -2.78 -4.41 -1.93
N LEU A 268 -4.10 -4.19 -1.90
CA LEU A 268 -5.08 -5.00 -2.62
C LEU A 268 -4.87 -4.92 -4.14
N LEU A 269 -4.74 -3.70 -4.67
CA LEU A 269 -4.54 -3.47 -6.10
C LEU A 269 -3.20 -3.98 -6.58
N LEU A 270 -2.14 -3.80 -5.80
CA LEU A 270 -0.83 -4.37 -6.12
C LEU A 270 -0.91 -5.90 -6.23
N GLN A 271 -1.50 -6.56 -5.23
CA GLN A 271 -1.60 -8.02 -5.20
C GLN A 271 -2.45 -8.58 -6.36
N TYR A 272 -3.43 -7.82 -6.86
CA TYR A 272 -4.27 -8.23 -7.98
C TYR A 272 -3.66 -7.93 -9.36
N HIS A 273 -3.02 -6.77 -9.54
CA HIS A 273 -2.55 -6.31 -10.85
C HIS A 273 -1.08 -6.58 -11.14
N PHE A 274 -0.28 -6.72 -10.09
CA PHE A 274 1.18 -6.89 -10.13
C PHE A 274 1.63 -7.95 -9.10
N PRO A 275 1.18 -9.21 -9.23
CA PRO A 275 1.47 -10.25 -8.23
C PRO A 275 2.96 -10.56 -8.10
N ASP A 276 3.73 -10.41 -9.18
CA ASP A 276 5.19 -10.62 -9.20
C ASP A 276 5.91 -9.52 -8.40
N ASP A 277 5.54 -8.25 -8.61
CA ASP A 277 6.09 -7.11 -7.84
C ASP A 277 5.71 -7.23 -6.36
N ALA A 278 4.48 -7.66 -6.06
CA ALA A 278 4.04 -7.94 -4.69
C ALA A 278 4.89 -9.05 -4.04
N GLN A 279 5.28 -10.07 -4.80
CA GLN A 279 6.18 -11.12 -4.34
C GLN A 279 7.59 -10.57 -4.09
N GLN A 280 8.11 -9.74 -4.99
CA GLN A 280 9.42 -9.12 -4.82
C GLN A 280 9.48 -8.24 -3.57
N ILE A 281 8.44 -7.44 -3.30
CA ILE A 281 8.33 -6.65 -2.07
C ILE A 281 8.36 -7.56 -0.83
N ARG A 282 7.58 -8.65 -0.83
CA ARG A 282 7.60 -9.61 0.30
C ARG A 282 8.98 -10.23 0.51
N GLN A 283 9.72 -10.52 -0.56
CA GLN A 283 11.07 -11.07 -0.46
C GLN A 283 12.04 -10.06 0.17
N LEU A 284 11.97 -8.78 -0.19
CA LEU A 284 12.80 -7.72 0.42
C LEU A 284 12.48 -7.48 1.92
N MET A 285 11.26 -7.82 2.33
CA MET A 285 10.83 -7.75 3.73
C MET A 285 11.27 -8.96 4.57
N VAL A 286 11.88 -9.97 3.96
CA VAL A 286 12.55 -11.06 4.68
C VAL A 286 14.01 -10.62 4.90
N PRO A 287 14.56 -10.74 6.13
CA PRO A 287 15.97 -10.42 6.35
C PRO A 287 16.84 -11.33 5.47
N PRO A 288 17.84 -10.79 4.75
CA PRO A 288 18.71 -11.60 3.92
C PRO A 288 19.57 -12.54 4.77
N GLU A 289 20.23 -13.50 4.13
CA GLU A 289 21.10 -14.43 4.84
C GLU A 289 22.26 -13.67 5.51
N PRO A 290 22.59 -13.99 6.77
CA PRO A 290 23.73 -13.41 7.46
C PRO A 290 25.01 -13.63 6.66
N THR A 291 25.78 -12.57 6.47
CA THR A 291 27.10 -12.62 5.82
C THR A 291 28.16 -12.19 6.83
N GLU A 292 29.44 -12.54 6.60
CA GLU A 292 30.53 -12.12 7.50
C GLU A 292 30.57 -10.59 7.70
N ASP A 293 30.24 -9.83 6.65
CA ASP A 293 30.14 -8.36 6.68
C ASP A 293 28.86 -7.83 7.37
N GLN A 294 27.81 -8.65 7.45
CA GLN A 294 26.51 -8.29 8.04
C GLN A 294 25.93 -9.49 8.81
N PRO A 295 26.36 -9.72 10.06
CA PRO A 295 25.94 -10.87 10.86
C PRO A 295 24.47 -10.81 11.30
N HIS A 296 23.88 -9.60 11.31
CA HIS A 296 22.48 -9.37 11.69
C HIS A 296 21.79 -8.45 10.70
N PRO A 297 21.53 -8.90 9.46
CA PRO A 297 20.92 -8.05 8.46
C PRO A 297 19.44 -7.81 8.81
N ALA A 298 19.03 -6.54 8.74
CA ALA A 298 17.66 -6.14 9.01
C ALA A 298 16.78 -6.30 7.77
N ALA A 299 15.57 -6.79 7.96
CA ALA A 299 14.54 -6.78 6.92
C ALA A 299 14.20 -5.34 6.52
N MET A 300 13.91 -5.12 5.23
CA MET A 300 13.36 -3.84 4.79
C MET A 300 11.93 -3.67 5.31
N ARG A 301 11.56 -2.44 5.66
CA ARG A 301 10.16 -2.09 5.93
C ARG A 301 9.37 -2.10 4.62
N GLU A 302 8.06 -2.35 4.70
CA GLU A 302 7.19 -2.42 3.52
C GLU A 302 7.27 -1.16 2.66
N GLN A 303 7.26 0.03 3.27
CA GLN A 303 7.36 1.28 2.53
C GLN A 303 8.67 1.38 1.74
N ALA A 304 9.80 1.02 2.35
CA ALA A 304 11.11 1.03 1.69
C ALA A 304 11.21 -0.04 0.58
N ALA A 305 10.65 -1.23 0.81
CA ALA A 305 10.59 -2.29 -0.18
C ALA A 305 9.70 -1.91 -1.37
N ALA A 306 8.55 -1.28 -1.12
CA ALA A 306 7.65 -0.78 -2.15
C ALA A 306 8.32 0.30 -3.02
N TYR A 307 9.01 1.26 -2.40
CA TYR A 307 9.80 2.25 -3.14
C TYR A 307 10.90 1.61 -4.00
N ALA A 308 11.58 0.59 -3.50
CA ALA A 308 12.65 -0.09 -4.24
C ALA A 308 12.13 -0.86 -5.48
N VAL A 309 10.91 -1.37 -5.43
CA VAL A 309 10.31 -2.16 -6.52
C VAL A 309 9.49 -1.30 -7.49
N LEU A 310 8.64 -0.43 -6.96
CA LEU A 310 7.64 0.32 -7.73
C LEU A 310 8.05 1.77 -8.00
N GLY A 311 8.96 2.33 -7.20
CA GLY A 311 9.28 3.76 -7.22
C GLY A 311 8.27 4.65 -6.46
N CYS A 312 7.29 4.05 -5.77
CA CYS A 312 6.37 4.74 -4.86
C CYS A 312 5.94 3.82 -3.72
N ASP A 313 5.39 4.38 -2.64
CA ASP A 313 4.77 3.59 -1.58
C ASP A 313 3.33 3.16 -1.91
N LEU A 314 2.85 2.16 -1.17
CA LEU A 314 1.53 1.58 -1.38
C LEU A 314 0.41 2.54 -0.97
N ASP A 315 0.65 3.43 0.00
CA ASP A 315 -0.31 4.43 0.43
C ASP A 315 -0.52 5.50 -0.65
N THR A 316 0.55 5.92 -1.33
CA THR A 316 0.47 6.82 -2.50
C THR A 316 -0.25 6.14 -3.66
N LEU A 317 0.02 4.86 -3.91
CA LEU A 317 -0.67 4.08 -4.94
C LEU A 317 -2.19 4.05 -4.69
N GLY A 318 -2.61 3.71 -3.47
CA GLY A 318 -4.02 3.70 -3.07
C GLY A 318 -4.66 5.10 -3.15
N SER A 319 -3.97 6.13 -2.65
CA SER A 319 -4.45 7.52 -2.67
C SER A 319 -4.58 8.08 -4.09
N ALA A 320 -3.72 7.66 -5.03
CA ALA A 320 -3.82 8.05 -6.43
C ALA A 320 -5.05 7.44 -7.11
N VAL A 321 -5.35 6.16 -6.83
CA VAL A 321 -6.56 5.51 -7.35
C VAL A 321 -7.83 6.13 -6.77
N ALA A 322 -7.84 6.41 -5.47
CA ALA A 322 -8.95 7.12 -4.82
C ALA A 322 -9.21 8.49 -5.46
N ARG A 323 -8.16 9.27 -5.75
CA ARG A 323 -8.27 10.54 -6.49
C ARG A 323 -8.81 10.34 -7.90
N HIS A 324 -8.35 9.30 -8.60
CA HIS A 324 -8.85 8.96 -9.94
C HIS A 324 -10.35 8.60 -9.94
N TRP A 325 -10.84 7.95 -8.88
CA TRP A 325 -12.28 7.69 -8.67
C TRP A 325 -13.09 8.92 -8.26
N GLY A 326 -12.46 10.09 -8.17
CA GLY A 326 -13.16 11.33 -7.84
C GLY A 326 -13.60 11.41 -6.38
N LEU A 327 -12.91 10.75 -5.46
CA LEU A 327 -13.22 10.82 -4.04
C LEU A 327 -12.83 12.20 -3.47
N GLY A 328 -13.67 12.74 -2.57
CA GLY A 328 -13.46 14.04 -1.94
C GLY A 328 -12.31 14.07 -0.93
N ASP A 329 -11.84 15.28 -0.59
CA ASP A 329 -10.66 15.49 0.26
C ASP A 329 -10.79 14.90 1.67
N GLU A 330 -11.99 14.92 2.25
CA GLU A 330 -12.25 14.31 3.56
C GLU A 330 -12.04 12.79 3.53
N LEU A 331 -12.50 12.12 2.47
CA LEU A 331 -12.26 10.70 2.29
C LEU A 331 -10.78 10.42 2.01
N LEU A 332 -10.14 11.22 1.14
CA LEU A 332 -8.70 11.13 0.90
C LEU A 332 -7.88 11.31 2.19
N HIS A 333 -8.37 12.14 3.10
CA HIS A 333 -7.79 12.28 4.43
C HIS A 333 -7.95 11.01 5.27
N MET A 334 -9.17 10.43 5.32
CA MET A 334 -9.45 9.22 6.11
C MET A 334 -8.73 7.95 5.62
N ILE A 335 -8.46 7.83 4.33
CA ILE A 335 -7.78 6.65 3.77
C ILE A 335 -6.25 6.69 3.91
N ARG A 336 -5.67 7.81 4.35
CA ARG A 336 -4.23 7.89 4.63
C ARG A 336 -3.93 7.21 5.96
N ARG A 337 -3.30 6.03 5.89
CA ARG A 337 -2.81 5.31 7.07
C ARG A 337 -1.87 6.19 7.87
N GLN A 338 -1.89 6.02 9.18
CA GLN A 338 -0.94 6.65 10.07
C GLN A 338 0.47 6.04 9.87
N PRO A 339 1.48 6.82 9.44
CA PRO A 339 2.83 6.30 9.18
C PRO A 339 3.44 5.72 10.45
N LEU A 340 4.10 4.56 10.40
CA LEU A 340 4.53 3.81 11.59
C LEU A 340 5.58 4.54 12.45
N ASP A 341 6.36 5.43 11.84
CA ASP A 341 7.40 6.26 12.44
C ASP A 341 6.87 7.60 12.99
N ALA A 342 5.70 8.04 12.55
CA ALA A 342 5.09 9.27 13.01
C ALA A 342 4.41 9.12 14.38
N ALA A 343 4.57 10.14 15.23
CA ALA A 343 3.83 10.25 16.49
C ALA A 343 2.32 10.34 16.22
N VAL A 344 1.52 9.69 17.07
CA VAL A 344 0.06 9.75 16.99
C VAL A 344 -0.45 10.83 17.93
N HIS A 345 -1.07 11.85 17.35
CA HIS A 345 -1.69 12.94 18.10
C HIS A 345 -3.17 12.66 18.35
N THR A 346 -3.73 13.32 19.36
CA THR A 346 -5.16 13.28 19.64
C THR A 346 -5.97 13.74 18.43
N ALA A 347 -7.04 13.00 18.11
CA ALA A 347 -7.94 13.33 17.02
C ALA A 347 -8.53 14.74 17.18
N ARG A 348 -8.52 15.53 16.10
CA ARG A 348 -9.06 16.90 16.11
C ARG A 348 -10.45 16.97 15.48
N SER A 349 -10.82 15.97 14.69
CA SER A 349 -12.11 15.82 14.03
C SER A 349 -12.60 14.37 14.07
N ASP A 350 -13.86 14.19 13.71
CA ASP A 350 -14.50 12.88 13.56
C ASP A 350 -13.78 12.03 12.48
N ALA A 351 -13.42 12.65 11.36
CA ALA A 351 -12.62 12.04 10.31
C ALA A 351 -11.24 11.57 10.82
N ASP A 352 -10.59 12.34 11.71
CA ASP A 352 -9.34 11.91 12.36
C ASP A 352 -9.56 10.70 13.27
N ALA A 353 -10.64 10.69 14.05
CA ALA A 353 -10.96 9.60 14.96
C ALA A 353 -11.19 8.29 14.18
N ILE A 354 -11.95 8.35 13.08
CA ILE A 354 -12.16 7.21 12.18
C ILE A 354 -10.84 6.76 11.55
N ARG A 355 -10.07 7.69 10.95
CA ARG A 355 -8.78 7.41 10.32
C ARG A 355 -7.81 6.69 11.24
N LEU A 356 -7.69 7.18 12.48
CA LEU A 356 -6.80 6.62 13.51
C LEU A 356 -7.30 5.26 14.00
N THR A 357 -8.61 5.08 14.16
CA THR A 357 -9.20 3.78 14.55
C THR A 357 -8.93 2.71 13.50
N CYS A 358 -9.14 3.03 12.22
CA CYS A 358 -8.82 2.14 11.10
C CYS A 358 -7.31 1.87 11.00
N SER A 359 -6.47 2.89 11.24
CA SER A 359 -5.01 2.73 11.22
C SER A 359 -4.53 1.80 12.33
N LEU A 360 -5.05 1.96 13.55
CA LEU A 360 -4.77 1.06 14.69
C LEU A 360 -5.19 -0.37 14.35
N ALA A 361 -6.39 -0.59 13.84
CA ALA A 361 -6.87 -1.92 13.51
C ALA A 361 -6.00 -2.62 12.44
N ASN A 362 -5.57 -1.87 11.42
CA ASN A 362 -4.63 -2.38 10.41
C ASN A 362 -3.26 -2.74 11.02
N GLU A 363 -2.73 -1.89 11.90
CA GLU A 363 -1.45 -2.13 12.58
C GLU A 363 -1.52 -3.34 13.53
N LEU A 364 -2.64 -3.53 14.23
CA LEU A 364 -2.89 -4.70 15.08
C LEU A 364 -2.93 -6.00 14.26
N VAL A 365 -3.62 -6.01 13.12
CA VAL A 365 -3.67 -7.20 12.26
C VAL A 365 -2.34 -7.46 11.56
N ASP A 366 -1.60 -6.43 11.16
CA ASP A 366 -0.23 -6.57 10.66
C ASP A 366 0.68 -7.18 11.76
N ALA A 367 0.54 -6.77 13.02
CA ALA A 367 1.28 -7.33 14.16
C ALA A 367 0.97 -8.83 14.41
N LEU A 368 -0.28 -9.27 14.18
CA LEU A 368 -0.65 -10.69 14.26
C LEU A 368 0.00 -11.54 13.17
N GLY A 369 0.40 -10.93 12.04
CA GLY A 369 1.14 -11.60 10.97
C GLY A 369 2.61 -11.88 11.28
N LEU A 370 3.15 -11.33 12.38
CA LEU A 370 4.53 -11.56 12.79
C LEU A 370 4.74 -12.97 13.38
N PRO A 371 6.00 -13.45 13.47
CA PRO A 371 6.32 -14.67 14.21
C PRO A 371 5.79 -14.61 15.65
N GLU A 372 5.33 -15.75 16.17
CA GLU A 372 4.60 -15.85 17.45
C GLU A 372 5.32 -15.15 18.62
N ALA A 373 6.64 -15.31 18.71
CA ALA A 373 7.49 -14.69 19.74
C ALA A 373 7.40 -13.14 19.77
N ARG A 374 7.06 -12.49 18.65
CA ARG A 374 7.00 -11.03 18.52
C ARG A 374 5.57 -10.47 18.50
N ARG A 375 4.54 -11.31 18.30
CA ARG A 375 3.14 -10.86 18.13
C ARG A 375 2.65 -10.03 19.31
N ARG A 376 2.80 -10.56 20.53
CA ARG A 376 2.29 -9.91 21.74
C ARG A 376 2.95 -8.54 21.97
N ALA A 377 4.28 -8.48 21.86
CA ALA A 377 5.02 -7.24 22.00
C ALA A 377 4.62 -6.20 20.94
N ALA A 378 4.42 -6.63 19.69
CA ALA A 378 4.00 -5.74 18.61
C ALA A 378 2.57 -5.20 18.82
N VAL A 379 1.63 -6.03 19.30
CA VAL A 379 0.27 -5.59 19.68
C VAL A 379 0.30 -4.58 20.83
N GLU A 380 1.13 -4.80 21.85
CA GLU A 380 1.29 -3.87 22.97
C GLU A 380 1.89 -2.53 22.54
N VAL A 381 2.86 -2.54 21.62
CA VAL A 381 3.45 -1.32 21.03
C VAL A 381 2.41 -0.55 20.22
N ALA A 382 1.68 -1.21 19.33
CA ALA A 382 0.60 -0.60 18.55
C ALA A 382 -0.47 -0.01 19.47
N THR A 383 -0.91 -0.76 20.48
CA THR A 383 -1.91 -0.28 21.46
C THR A 383 -1.43 0.98 22.17
N ARG A 384 -0.21 0.96 22.73
CA ARG A 384 0.35 2.09 23.48
C ARG A 384 0.45 3.35 22.63
N ARG A 385 0.76 3.19 21.35
CA ARG A 385 0.92 4.28 20.40
C ARG A 385 -0.38 5.06 20.15
N TYR A 386 -1.54 4.40 20.15
CA TYR A 386 -2.84 5.04 19.92
C TYR A 386 -3.65 5.27 21.21
N ALA A 387 -3.24 4.68 22.34
CA ALA A 387 -3.99 4.70 23.60
C ALA A 387 -4.47 6.09 24.02
N LYS A 388 -3.57 7.10 23.99
CA LYS A 388 -3.92 8.48 24.35
C LYS A 388 -4.82 9.16 23.32
N ALA A 389 -4.62 8.86 22.04
CA ALA A 389 -5.35 9.52 20.96
C ALA A 389 -6.80 9.04 20.84
N LEU A 390 -7.04 7.76 21.11
CA LEU A 390 -8.37 7.12 20.99
C LEU A 390 -9.02 6.80 22.34
N SER A 391 -8.33 6.99 23.46
CA SER A 391 -8.78 6.58 24.80
C SER A 391 -9.10 5.08 24.91
N ILE A 392 -8.27 4.25 24.27
CA ILE A 392 -8.41 2.78 24.19
C ILE A 392 -7.32 2.11 25.04
N GLY A 393 -7.71 1.09 25.81
CA GLY A 393 -6.79 0.26 26.59
C GLY A 393 -6.42 -1.07 25.91
N LEU A 394 -5.43 -1.77 26.48
CA LEU A 394 -5.03 -3.10 26.00
C LEU A 394 -6.16 -4.12 26.12
N ARG A 395 -7.01 -4.01 27.15
CA ARG A 395 -8.18 -4.88 27.32
C ARG A 395 -9.13 -4.79 26.13
N ASP A 396 -9.52 -3.57 25.77
CA ASP A 396 -10.43 -3.31 24.64
C ASP A 396 -9.84 -3.86 23.32
N VAL A 397 -8.53 -3.72 23.14
CA VAL A 397 -7.81 -4.29 21.99
C VAL A 397 -7.86 -5.83 22.00
N MET A 398 -7.59 -6.47 23.12
CA MET A 398 -7.63 -7.94 23.21
C MET A 398 -9.04 -8.50 22.97
N ASP A 399 -10.06 -7.78 23.45
CA ASP A 399 -11.47 -8.14 23.25
C ASP A 399 -11.88 -7.97 21.78
N ALA A 400 -11.42 -6.89 21.13
CA ALA A 400 -11.63 -6.65 19.70
C ALA A 400 -10.91 -7.67 18.79
N LEU A 401 -9.71 -8.11 19.19
CA LEU A 401 -8.95 -9.13 18.45
C LEU A 401 -9.61 -10.50 18.54
N ASN A 402 -10.19 -10.84 19.70
CA ASN A 402 -10.83 -12.13 19.99
C ASN A 402 -12.31 -11.96 20.41
N PRO A 403 -13.19 -11.54 19.49
CA PRO A 403 -14.59 -11.35 19.80
C PRO A 403 -15.20 -12.69 20.26
N GLY A 404 -15.57 -12.77 21.54
CA GLY A 404 -16.20 -13.95 22.15
C GLY A 404 -15.30 -14.82 23.04
N ALA A 405 -13.98 -14.61 23.10
CA ALA A 405 -13.10 -15.37 24.00
C ALA A 405 -13.36 -15.10 25.50
N GLN A 406 -14.09 -14.02 25.81
CA GLN A 406 -14.49 -13.64 27.17
C GLN A 406 -16.01 -13.69 27.39
N ARG A 407 -16.79 -14.40 26.55
CA ARG A 407 -18.12 -14.83 27.02
C ARG A 407 -17.88 -16.03 27.92
N PRO A 408 -17.96 -15.92 29.27
CA PRO A 408 -17.95 -17.11 30.10
C PRO A 408 -19.06 -18.03 29.61
N ALA A 409 -18.70 -19.29 29.35
CA ALA A 409 -19.64 -20.37 29.09
C ALA A 409 -20.57 -20.48 30.31
N GLY A 410 -21.71 -19.80 30.27
CA GLY A 410 -22.59 -19.65 31.42
C GLY A 410 -23.68 -18.60 31.28
N ALA A 411 -23.56 -17.64 30.36
CA ALA A 411 -24.67 -16.73 30.05
C ALA A 411 -25.52 -17.29 28.89
N THR A 412 -26.32 -18.31 29.19
CA THR A 412 -27.53 -18.60 28.42
C THR A 412 -28.37 -17.32 28.34
N ALA A 413 -28.76 -16.94 27.13
CA ALA A 413 -29.68 -15.82 26.92
C ALA A 413 -31.01 -16.10 27.66
N PRO A 414 -31.54 -15.18 28.47
CA PRO A 414 -32.97 -15.12 28.66
C PRO A 414 -33.55 -14.45 27.42
N SER A 415 -34.32 -15.22 26.65
CA SER A 415 -35.33 -14.64 25.78
C SER A 415 -36.30 -13.87 26.67
N THR A 416 -36.48 -12.57 26.41
CA THR A 416 -37.75 -11.85 26.60
C THR A 416 -37.57 -10.42 26.11
N ALA A 417 -38.51 -10.03 25.26
CA ALA A 417 -38.66 -8.69 24.74
C ALA A 417 -38.91 -7.70 25.90
N SER A 418 -38.12 -6.63 25.97
CA SER A 418 -38.54 -5.35 26.54
C SER A 418 -37.74 -4.21 25.89
N ALA A 419 -38.41 -3.09 25.64
CA ALA A 419 -37.97 -1.96 24.83
C ALA A 419 -36.64 -1.33 25.30
N PRO A 420 -35.86 -0.70 24.40
CA PRO A 420 -34.59 -0.10 24.77
C PRO A 420 -34.83 1.17 25.61
N SER A 421 -34.40 1.13 26.87
CA SER A 421 -34.12 2.34 27.64
C SER A 421 -32.85 2.99 27.08
N ALA A 422 -32.84 4.32 27.03
CA ALA A 422 -31.78 5.11 26.41
C ALA A 422 -30.39 4.80 27.02
N PRO A 423 -29.32 4.69 26.21
CA PRO A 423 -27.98 4.43 26.72
C PRO A 423 -27.45 5.64 27.49
N ALA A 424 -26.88 5.38 28.67
CA ALA A 424 -26.19 6.39 29.46
C ALA A 424 -25.02 7.01 28.67
N PRO A 425 -24.80 8.34 28.74
CA PRO A 425 -23.76 9.02 27.98
C PRO A 425 -22.35 8.61 28.43
N SER A 426 -21.46 8.42 27.46
CA SER A 426 -20.03 8.17 27.68
C SER A 426 -19.34 9.36 28.37
N PRO A 427 -18.32 9.13 29.23
CA PRO A 427 -17.54 10.19 29.90
C PRO A 427 -16.81 11.15 28.94
N LEU A 428 -16.70 10.81 27.65
CA LEU A 428 -16.24 11.73 26.60
C LEU A 428 -17.26 12.85 26.29
N ARG A 429 -18.56 12.56 26.40
CA ARG A 429 -19.64 13.54 26.16
C ARG A 429 -19.72 14.57 27.29
N GLU A 430 -19.44 14.17 28.53
CA GLU A 430 -19.38 15.08 29.69
C GLU A 430 -18.21 16.07 29.59
N ARG A 431 -17.05 15.64 29.05
CA ARG A 431 -15.88 16.49 28.87
C ARG A 431 -16.02 17.52 27.74
N LEU A 432 -16.88 17.24 26.76
CA LEU A 432 -17.17 18.18 25.67
C LEU A 432 -18.32 19.12 26.02
N ALA A 433 -19.35 18.65 26.72
CA ALA A 433 -20.44 19.49 27.21
C ALA A 433 -19.96 20.55 28.23
N SER A 434 -18.99 20.20 29.10
CA SER A 434 -18.40 21.14 30.07
C SER A 434 -17.54 22.25 29.44
N ARG A 435 -17.11 22.09 28.18
CA ARG A 435 -16.36 23.13 27.43
C ARG A 435 -17.26 24.12 26.69
N SER A 436 -18.48 23.74 26.31
CA SER A 436 -19.44 24.65 25.66
C SER A 436 -20.24 25.54 26.63
N GLY A 437 -20.07 25.36 27.95
CA GLY A 437 -20.77 26.14 28.99
C GLY A 437 -20.02 27.37 29.50
N LYS A 438 -18.89 27.75 28.89
CA LYS A 438 -18.16 28.99 29.20
C LYS A 438 -17.86 29.74 27.90
N ALA A 439 -18.87 30.38 27.35
CA ALA A 439 -18.78 31.52 26.47
C ALA A 439 -19.86 32.52 26.89
#